data_AF-U2MVA4-F1
#
_entry.id   AF-U2MVA4-F1
#
_cell.length_a   1.000
_cell.length_b   1.000
_cell.length_c   1.000
_cell.angle_alpha   90.00
_cell.angle_beta   90.00
_cell.angle_gamma   90.00
#
_symmetry.space_group_name_H-M   'P 1'
#
loop_
_entity.id
_entity.type
_entity.pdbx_description
1 polymer ?
#
loop_
_entity_poly.entity_id
_entity_poly.type
_entity_poly.pdbx_seq_one_letter_code
_entity_poly.pdbx_strand_id
1 'polypeptide(L)'
;GQENISKTIVTRSGHTLAFNDMENGNWGITLKDAKGNVFHMDTKGSSISITAPQTITLNAANIMLNASNKIGLQSSSVSKDGTKNGVIEMAALKTVSLKSDMEDVKISAESKGIGLKAKTGISSESDSLSLSSRISSLDTKEHLKIQADGVNMDGGSSMKISSSDTDII
;
A
#
# COMPACT_ATOMS: atom_id res chain seq x y z
N GLY A 1 33.06 30.09 18.50
CA GLY A 1 34.29 29.79 17.77
C GLY A 1 33.92 29.07 16.50
N GLN A 2 34.29 29.63 15.33
CA GLN A 2 33.93 29.12 13.99
C GLN A 2 34.40 27.69 13.71
N GLU A 3 35.34 27.15 14.48
CA GLU A 3 35.85 25.77 14.31
C GLU A 3 35.08 24.71 15.10
N ASN A 4 34.21 25.12 16.03
CA ASN A 4 33.49 24.19 16.90
C ASN A 4 32.14 23.79 16.29
N ILE A 5 32.22 23.18 15.11
CA ILE A 5 31.07 22.86 14.25
C ILE A 5 30.33 21.58 14.66
N SER A 6 30.79 20.86 15.68
CA SER A 6 30.14 19.63 16.13
C SER A 6 30.13 19.51 17.66
N LYS A 7 28.95 19.22 18.22
CA LYS A 7 28.72 18.86 19.62
C LYS A 7 28.21 17.44 19.68
N THR A 8 28.85 16.58 20.48
CA THR A 8 28.47 15.17 20.52
C THR A 8 28.52 14.63 21.94
N ILE A 9 27.52 13.83 22.30
CA ILE A 9 27.50 13.00 23.51
C ILE A 9 27.62 11.54 23.06
N VAL A 10 28.66 10.84 23.53
CA VAL A 10 28.91 9.43 23.20
C VAL A 10 28.98 8.61 24.48
N THR A 11 28.26 7.49 24.54
CA THR A 11 28.35 6.53 25.65
C THR A 11 29.50 5.55 25.44
N ARG A 12 29.98 4.91 26.50
CA ARG A 12 31.00 3.84 26.40
C ARG A 12 30.58 2.67 25.51
N SER A 13 29.27 2.43 25.39
CA SER A 13 28.68 1.40 24.53
C SER A 13 28.52 1.83 23.07
N GLY A 14 28.83 3.09 22.71
CA GLY A 14 28.80 3.58 21.33
C GLY A 14 27.50 4.26 20.89
N HIS A 15 26.56 4.56 21.79
CA HIS A 15 25.40 5.40 21.45
C HIS A 15 25.84 6.85 21.27
N THR A 16 25.23 7.56 20.34
CA THR A 16 25.63 8.92 19.97
C THR A 16 24.43 9.83 19.81
N LEU A 17 24.49 11.02 20.43
CA LEU A 17 23.67 12.18 20.08
C LEU A 17 24.61 13.28 19.57
N ALA A 18 24.39 13.77 18.36
CA ALA A 18 25.25 14.76 17.71
C ALA A 18 24.45 15.94 17.12
N PHE A 19 24.93 17.16 17.35
CA PHE A 19 24.55 18.39 16.65
C PHE A 19 25.73 18.80 15.78
N ASN A 20 25.51 18.97 14.48
CA ASN A 20 26.57 19.31 13.53
C ASN A 20 26.14 20.51 12.70
N ASP A 21 26.90 21.60 12.75
CA ASP A 21 26.66 22.88 12.06
C ASP A 21 27.47 23.02 10.76
N MET A 22 27.98 21.92 10.21
CA MET A 22 28.71 21.93 8.93
C MET A 22 27.74 22.12 7.75
N GLU A 23 27.38 23.37 7.46
CA GLU A 23 26.41 23.76 6.41
C GLU A 23 26.68 23.08 5.04
N ASN A 24 27.95 23.03 4.63
CA ASN A 24 28.36 22.42 3.36
C ASN A 24 28.45 20.88 3.41
N GLY A 25 28.34 20.28 4.60
CA GLY A 25 28.46 18.85 4.85
C GLY A 25 27.22 18.27 5.52
N ASN A 26 27.41 17.54 6.62
CA ASN A 26 26.35 16.83 7.35
C ASN A 26 25.67 17.75 8.38
N TRP A 27 25.08 18.85 7.91
CA TRP A 27 24.36 19.79 8.77
C TRP A 27 23.07 19.15 9.29
N GLY A 28 22.97 18.95 10.60
CA GLY A 28 21.81 18.30 11.17
C GLY A 28 21.97 17.79 12.59
N ILE A 29 20.98 17.01 13.01
CA ILE A 29 20.90 16.39 14.34
C ILE A 29 20.79 14.88 14.16
N THR A 30 21.64 14.11 14.86
CA THR A 30 21.67 12.65 14.77
C THR A 30 21.58 11.99 16.13
N LEU A 31 20.66 11.05 16.29
CA LEU A 31 20.62 10.10 17.39
C LEU A 31 20.81 8.69 16.82
N LYS A 32 21.86 7.98 17.25
CA LYS A 32 22.14 6.60 16.80
C LYS A 32 22.58 5.69 17.94
N ASP A 33 22.26 4.42 17.80
CA ASP A 33 22.75 3.38 18.71
C ASP A 33 23.88 2.53 18.10
N ALA A 34 24.45 1.63 18.90
CA ALA A 34 25.54 0.76 18.46
C ALA A 34 25.08 -0.42 17.59
N LYS A 35 23.77 -0.61 17.40
CA LYS A 35 23.16 -1.69 16.62
C LYS A 35 22.66 -1.22 15.25
N GLY A 36 22.77 0.07 14.94
CA GLY A 36 22.42 0.63 13.63
C GLY A 36 21.04 1.27 13.57
N ASN A 37 20.35 1.45 14.71
CA ASN A 37 19.17 2.32 14.75
C ASN A 37 19.62 3.77 14.64
N VAL A 38 18.99 4.55 13.77
CA VAL A 38 19.33 5.95 13.50
C VAL A 38 18.06 6.78 13.35
N PHE A 39 18.03 7.91 14.04
CA PHE A 39 17.11 9.01 13.80
C PHE A 39 17.96 10.23 13.38
N HIS A 40 17.68 10.79 12.21
CA HIS A 40 18.48 11.88 11.63
C HIS A 40 17.59 12.97 11.03
N MET A 41 17.78 14.21 11.50
CA MET A 41 17.22 15.42 10.90
C MET A 41 18.32 16.07 10.05
N ASP A 42 18.16 16.02 8.74
CA ASP A 42 19.07 16.63 7.76
C ASP A 42 18.60 18.05 7.45
N THR A 43 19.30 19.04 8.00
CA THR A 43 18.97 20.45 7.80
C THR A 43 19.24 20.87 6.36
N LYS A 44 20.32 20.37 5.75
CA LYS A 44 20.73 20.73 4.38
C LYS A 44 19.72 20.21 3.35
N GLY A 45 19.32 18.95 3.49
CA GLY A 45 18.31 18.32 2.63
C GLY A 45 16.86 18.61 3.03
N SER A 46 16.63 19.29 4.15
CA SER A 46 15.29 19.52 4.73
C SER A 46 14.49 18.22 4.88
N SER A 47 15.12 17.18 5.42
CA SER A 47 14.53 15.84 5.51
C SER A 47 14.73 15.19 6.88
N ILE A 48 13.89 14.22 7.20
CA ILE A 48 14.03 13.38 8.40
C ILE A 48 14.07 11.92 7.95
N SER A 49 15.01 11.15 8.49
CA SER A 49 15.09 9.71 8.27
C SER A 49 15.09 8.96 9.61
N ILE A 50 14.34 7.85 9.63
CA ILE A 50 14.28 6.91 10.75
C ILE A 50 14.63 5.53 10.18
N THR A 51 15.73 4.95 10.67
CA THR A 51 16.24 3.67 10.21
C THR A 51 16.32 2.72 11.40
N ALA A 52 15.82 1.50 11.23
CA ALA A 52 15.98 0.42 12.18
C ALA A 52 16.28 -0.89 11.42
N PRO A 53 17.30 -1.67 11.79
CA PRO A 53 17.61 -2.94 11.11
C PRO A 53 16.54 -4.03 11.25
N GLN A 54 15.61 -3.90 12.19
CA GLN A 54 14.60 -4.93 12.48
C GLN A 54 13.17 -4.36 12.46
N THR A 55 12.80 -3.51 13.42
CA THR A 55 11.39 -3.11 13.58
C THR A 55 11.27 -1.66 14.04
N ILE A 56 10.28 -0.95 13.49
CA ILE A 56 9.77 0.34 13.99
C ILE A 56 8.30 0.12 14.35
N THR A 57 7.88 0.52 15.55
CA THR A 57 6.48 0.43 16.00
C THR A 57 5.98 1.81 16.42
N LEU A 58 4.84 2.23 15.88
CA LEU A 58 4.18 3.50 16.20
C LEU A 58 2.83 3.20 16.86
N ASN A 59 2.70 3.51 18.16
CA ASN A 59 1.47 3.32 18.92
C ASN A 59 0.95 4.68 19.36
N ALA A 60 -0.31 4.97 19.04
CA ALA A 60 -0.99 6.19 19.48
C ALA A 60 -2.51 5.99 19.40
N ALA A 61 -3.27 6.84 20.08
CA ALA A 61 -4.72 6.93 19.85
C ALA A 61 -5.04 7.34 18.39
N ASN A 62 -4.21 8.21 17.80
CA ASN A 62 -4.31 8.64 16.42
C ASN A 62 -2.92 8.73 15.78
N ILE A 63 -2.79 8.27 14.54
CA ILE A 63 -1.61 8.50 13.69
C ILE A 63 -2.12 9.13 12.39
N MET A 64 -1.58 10.29 12.03
CA MET A 64 -1.91 10.98 10.78
C MET A 64 -0.65 11.10 9.92
N LEU A 65 -0.75 10.67 8.65
CA LEU A 65 0.31 10.80 7.66
C LEU A 65 -0.21 11.71 6.54
N ASN A 66 0.27 12.96 6.50
CA ASN A 66 -0.16 13.95 5.52
C ASN A 66 1.05 14.41 4.71
N ALA A 67 0.91 14.44 3.38
CA ALA A 67 1.94 14.95 2.48
C ALA A 67 1.27 15.73 1.34
N SER A 68 1.90 16.83 0.90
CA SER A 68 1.37 17.68 -0.18
C SER A 68 1.51 17.07 -1.57
N ASN A 69 2.45 16.14 -1.76
CA ASN A 69 2.76 15.55 -3.05
C ASN A 69 2.52 14.03 -3.06
N LYS A 70 3.14 13.28 -2.14
CA LYS A 70 3.08 11.82 -2.16
C LYS A 70 3.27 11.19 -0.78
N ILE A 71 2.49 10.13 -0.53
CA ILE A 71 2.77 9.13 0.51
C ILE A 71 3.16 7.84 -0.20
N GLY A 72 4.34 7.29 0.11
CA GLY A 72 4.82 6.03 -0.45
C GLY A 72 4.83 4.92 0.60
N LEU A 73 4.22 3.78 0.29
CA LEU A 73 4.25 2.58 1.12
C LEU A 73 4.81 1.44 0.28
N GLN A 74 5.94 0.87 0.69
CA GLN A 74 6.64 -0.16 -0.07
C GLN A 74 7.23 -1.21 0.87
N SER A 75 7.12 -2.48 0.48
CA SER A 75 7.73 -3.61 1.17
C SER A 75 8.49 -4.44 0.14
N SER A 76 9.82 -4.48 0.25
CA SER A 76 10.73 -4.99 -0.78
C SER A 76 11.64 -6.11 -0.27
N SER A 77 11.27 -6.78 0.82
CA SER A 77 12.06 -7.89 1.37
C SER A 77 12.32 -8.97 0.33
N VAL A 78 13.58 -9.38 0.19
CA VAL A 78 14.02 -10.47 -0.69
C VAL A 78 14.84 -11.46 0.14
N SER A 79 14.44 -12.73 0.14
CA SER A 79 15.18 -13.81 0.78
C SER A 79 16.52 -14.07 0.07
N LYS A 80 17.42 -14.79 0.74
CA LYS A 80 18.74 -15.16 0.18
C LYS A 80 18.64 -15.96 -1.13
N ASP A 81 17.53 -16.66 -1.35
CA ASP A 81 17.23 -17.43 -2.57
C ASP A 81 16.58 -16.59 -3.69
N GLY A 82 16.39 -15.28 -3.48
CA GLY A 82 15.76 -14.38 -4.44
C GLY A 82 14.23 -14.28 -4.32
N THR A 83 13.60 -15.02 -3.39
CA THR A 83 12.15 -14.94 -3.18
C THR A 83 11.76 -13.57 -2.61
N LYS A 84 10.87 -12.86 -3.32
CA LYS A 84 10.30 -11.58 -2.86
C LYS A 84 9.20 -11.85 -1.83
N ASN A 85 9.43 -11.43 -0.59
CA ASN A 85 8.59 -11.71 0.58
C ASN A 85 8.01 -10.45 1.24
N GLY A 86 8.10 -9.30 0.57
CA GLY A 86 7.49 -8.07 1.06
C GLY A 86 5.98 -8.20 1.19
N VAL A 87 5.44 -7.96 2.39
CA VAL A 87 4.01 -7.92 2.68
C VAL A 87 3.64 -6.52 3.19
N ILE A 88 2.48 -6.03 2.76
CA ILE A 88 1.77 -4.89 3.34
C ILE A 88 0.40 -5.41 3.78
N GLU A 89 0.10 -5.33 5.08
CA GLU A 89 -1.17 -5.77 5.66
C GLU A 89 -1.93 -4.57 6.23
N MET A 90 -3.24 -4.49 5.97
CA MET A 90 -4.12 -3.43 6.43
C MET A 90 -5.38 -4.05 7.03
N ALA A 91 -5.60 -3.81 8.33
CA ALA A 91 -6.76 -4.33 9.05
C ALA A 91 -7.41 -3.21 9.89
N ALA A 92 -8.75 -3.17 9.87
CA ALA A 92 -9.53 -2.27 10.70
C ALA A 92 -10.80 -2.97 11.19
N LEU A 93 -11.24 -2.67 12.42
CA LEU A 93 -12.45 -3.27 12.99
C LEU A 93 -13.74 -2.69 12.40
N LYS A 94 -13.72 -1.43 11.98
CA LYS A 94 -14.91 -0.73 11.47
C LYS A 94 -14.86 -0.52 9.97
N THR A 95 -13.85 0.18 9.45
CA THR A 95 -13.81 0.56 8.03
C THR A 95 -12.38 0.78 7.55
N VAL A 96 -12.10 0.36 6.32
CA VAL A 96 -10.97 0.81 5.51
C VAL A 96 -11.57 1.51 4.28
N SER A 97 -11.19 2.75 4.01
CA SER A 97 -11.71 3.55 2.89
C SER A 97 -10.57 4.07 2.02
N LEU A 98 -10.75 4.03 0.71
CA LEU A 98 -9.86 4.61 -0.28
C LEU A 98 -10.67 5.55 -1.16
N LYS A 99 -10.18 6.77 -1.36
CA LYS A 99 -10.85 7.80 -2.16
C LYS A 99 -9.80 8.56 -2.95
N SER A 100 -10.11 8.83 -4.21
CA SER A 100 -9.41 9.80 -5.05
C SER A 100 -10.47 10.77 -5.57
N ASP A 101 -10.20 12.08 -5.46
CA ASP A 101 -11.19 13.12 -5.78
C ASP A 101 -11.14 13.57 -7.24
N MET A 102 -9.98 13.43 -7.89
CA MET A 102 -9.75 13.95 -9.24
C MET A 102 -9.37 12.86 -10.24
N GLU A 103 -8.62 11.85 -9.80
CA GLU A 103 -8.09 10.79 -10.68
C GLU A 103 -8.51 9.40 -10.18
N ASP A 104 -7.87 8.36 -10.73
CA ASP A 104 -8.22 6.96 -10.50
C ASP A 104 -7.69 6.40 -9.17
N VAL A 105 -8.37 5.37 -8.66
CA VAL A 105 -7.78 4.40 -7.73
C VAL A 105 -7.34 3.17 -8.53
N LYS A 106 -6.03 2.99 -8.72
CA LYS A 106 -5.45 1.88 -9.51
C LYS A 106 -5.01 0.72 -8.61
N ILE A 107 -5.47 -0.49 -8.92
CA ILE A 107 -5.08 -1.74 -8.24
C ILE A 107 -4.69 -2.75 -9.31
N SER A 108 -3.47 -3.26 -9.26
CA SER A 108 -2.93 -4.22 -10.23
C SER A 108 -2.10 -5.29 -9.54
N ALA A 109 -2.05 -6.48 -10.16
CA ALA A 109 -1.16 -7.57 -9.78
C ALA A 109 -0.42 -8.06 -11.02
N GLU A 110 0.91 -7.98 -11.02
CA GLU A 110 1.71 -8.27 -12.23
C GLU A 110 1.89 -9.76 -12.51
N SER A 111 1.92 -10.61 -11.47
CA SER A 111 2.23 -12.05 -11.62
C SER A 111 1.13 -12.99 -11.13
N LYS A 112 0.19 -12.50 -10.33
CA LYS A 112 -0.90 -13.29 -9.73
C LYS A 112 -2.22 -12.54 -9.93
N GLY A 113 -3.22 -12.82 -9.09
CA GLY A 113 -4.52 -12.16 -9.15
C GLY A 113 -4.77 -11.18 -8.02
N ILE A 114 -5.88 -10.47 -8.12
CA ILE A 114 -6.49 -9.67 -7.06
C ILE A 114 -7.65 -10.49 -6.50
N GLY A 115 -7.61 -10.81 -5.20
CA GLY A 115 -8.69 -11.55 -4.54
C GLY A 115 -9.63 -10.61 -3.79
N LEU A 116 -10.94 -10.74 -4.01
CA LEU A 116 -11.96 -10.00 -3.28
C LEU A 116 -12.90 -11.00 -2.60
N LYS A 117 -13.00 -10.93 -1.28
CA LYS A 117 -13.87 -11.78 -0.48
C LYS A 117 -14.71 -10.92 0.45
N ALA A 118 -16.00 -10.89 0.21
CA ALA A 118 -16.98 -10.20 1.05
C ALA A 118 -18.03 -11.18 1.55
N LYS A 119 -18.49 -11.00 2.79
CA LYS A 119 -19.57 -11.83 3.37
C LYS A 119 -20.96 -11.37 2.89
N THR A 120 -21.12 -10.06 2.68
CA THR A 120 -22.39 -9.43 2.28
C THR A 120 -22.45 -9.20 0.78
N GLY A 121 -21.44 -8.54 0.21
CA GLY A 121 -21.39 -8.30 -1.23
C GLY A 121 -20.22 -7.43 -1.66
N ILE A 122 -20.07 -7.33 -2.98
CA ILE A 122 -19.18 -6.41 -3.68
C ILE A 122 -20.07 -5.65 -4.66
N SER A 123 -20.09 -4.33 -4.60
CA SER A 123 -20.94 -3.47 -5.42
C SER A 123 -20.09 -2.48 -6.22
N SER A 124 -20.55 -2.13 -7.42
CA SER A 124 -20.00 -1.05 -8.24
C SER A 124 -21.12 -0.09 -8.59
N GLU A 125 -20.94 1.19 -8.26
CA GLU A 125 -21.81 2.29 -8.68
C GLU A 125 -21.01 3.14 -9.66
N SER A 126 -21.00 2.72 -10.91
CA SER A 126 -20.15 3.25 -11.97
C SER A 126 -20.92 3.27 -13.27
N ASP A 127 -20.71 4.30 -14.10
CA ASP A 127 -21.32 4.40 -15.43
C ASP A 127 -20.93 3.21 -16.34
N SER A 128 -19.73 2.65 -16.13
CA SER A 128 -19.27 1.47 -16.86
C SER A 128 -18.46 0.52 -15.96
N LEU A 129 -18.58 -0.77 -16.25
CA LEU A 129 -17.80 -1.83 -15.62
C LEU A 129 -17.34 -2.80 -16.72
N SER A 130 -16.01 -2.96 -16.89
CA SER A 130 -15.42 -3.80 -17.93
C SER A 130 -14.63 -4.97 -17.34
N LEU A 131 -14.98 -6.19 -17.73
CA LEU A 131 -14.35 -7.44 -17.27
C LEU A 131 -13.83 -8.25 -18.46
N SER A 132 -12.59 -7.97 -18.86
CA SER A 132 -11.91 -8.71 -19.92
C SER A 132 -11.09 -9.84 -19.33
N SER A 133 -11.48 -11.08 -19.60
CA SER A 133 -10.73 -12.26 -19.17
C SER A 133 -10.72 -13.32 -20.28
N ARG A 134 -9.73 -14.21 -20.25
CA ARG A 134 -9.75 -15.40 -21.13
C ARG A 134 -10.82 -16.41 -20.69
N ILE A 135 -11.10 -16.47 -19.38
CA ILE A 135 -12.09 -17.37 -18.77
C ILE A 135 -12.75 -16.61 -17.62
N SER A 136 -14.06 -16.41 -17.73
CA SER A 136 -14.91 -15.88 -16.65
C SER A 136 -15.83 -16.99 -16.16
N SER A 137 -15.85 -17.26 -14.85
CA SER A 137 -16.76 -18.21 -14.21
C SER A 137 -17.53 -17.51 -13.11
N LEU A 138 -18.85 -17.62 -13.12
CA LEU A 138 -19.72 -17.11 -12.06
C LEU A 138 -20.56 -18.26 -11.51
N ASP A 139 -20.27 -18.64 -10.26
CA ASP A 139 -20.97 -19.68 -9.52
C ASP A 139 -21.81 -19.03 -8.42
N THR A 140 -23.14 -19.08 -8.57
CA THR A 140 -24.09 -18.50 -7.62
C THR A 140 -24.89 -19.60 -6.96
N LYS A 141 -25.11 -19.47 -5.64
CA LYS A 141 -25.87 -20.47 -4.87
C LYS A 141 -27.38 -20.38 -5.09
N GLU A 142 -27.88 -19.18 -5.30
CA GLU A 142 -29.32 -18.91 -5.46
C GLU A 142 -29.60 -18.49 -6.90
N HIS A 143 -29.28 -17.24 -7.25
CA HIS A 143 -29.60 -16.71 -8.57
C HIS A 143 -28.50 -15.77 -9.10
N LEU A 144 -28.41 -15.67 -10.41
CA LEU A 144 -27.75 -14.58 -11.12
C LEU A 144 -28.83 -13.67 -11.72
N LYS A 145 -28.90 -12.42 -11.27
CA LYS A 145 -29.83 -11.42 -11.81
C LYS A 145 -29.08 -10.43 -12.70
N ILE A 146 -29.53 -10.28 -13.95
CA ILE A 146 -29.04 -9.27 -14.89
C ILE A 146 -30.24 -8.42 -15.29
N GLN A 147 -30.17 -7.12 -15.00
CA GLN A 147 -31.20 -6.15 -15.39
C GLN A 147 -30.52 -5.08 -16.24
N ALA A 148 -30.88 -5.03 -17.51
CA ALA A 148 -30.35 -4.10 -18.48
C ALA A 148 -31.38 -3.89 -19.59
N ASP A 149 -31.33 -2.75 -20.27
CA ASP A 149 -32.14 -2.49 -21.47
C ASP A 149 -31.79 -3.46 -22.62
N GLY A 150 -30.57 -3.98 -22.61
CA GLY A 150 -30.12 -5.03 -23.52
C GLY A 150 -28.99 -5.85 -22.91
N VAL A 151 -28.98 -7.15 -23.23
CA VAL A 151 -27.89 -8.07 -22.90
C VAL A 151 -27.39 -8.67 -24.20
N ASN A 152 -26.16 -8.34 -24.59
CA ASN A 152 -25.50 -8.94 -25.74
C ASN A 152 -24.56 -10.05 -25.27
N MET A 153 -24.75 -11.25 -25.80
CA MET A 153 -23.88 -12.40 -25.55
C MET A 153 -23.44 -12.96 -26.91
N ASP A 154 -22.15 -13.17 -27.09
CA ASP A 154 -21.58 -13.82 -28.27
C ASP A 154 -20.81 -15.07 -27.84
N GLY A 155 -21.23 -16.23 -28.34
CA GLY A 155 -20.64 -17.53 -28.00
C GLY A 155 -19.47 -17.95 -28.89
N GLY A 156 -19.14 -17.17 -29.93
CA GLY A 156 -18.17 -17.57 -30.95
C GLY A 156 -18.62 -18.84 -31.69
N SER A 157 -18.17 -20.02 -31.25
CA SER A 157 -18.59 -21.31 -31.82
C SER A 157 -19.95 -21.80 -31.32
N SER A 158 -20.28 -21.59 -30.04
CA SER A 158 -21.54 -22.04 -29.49
C SER A 158 -21.88 -21.31 -28.19
N MET A 159 -23.16 -21.05 -27.98
CA MET A 159 -23.71 -20.64 -26.69
C MET A 159 -24.69 -21.69 -26.21
N LYS A 160 -24.53 -22.16 -24.98
CA LYS A 160 -25.45 -23.12 -24.36
C LYS A 160 -26.15 -22.47 -23.17
N ILE A 161 -27.44 -22.29 -23.31
CA ILE A 161 -28.35 -21.88 -22.23
C ILE A 161 -29.32 -23.05 -22.04
N SER A 162 -29.44 -23.54 -20.81
CA SER A 162 -30.36 -24.62 -20.46
C SER A 162 -31.23 -24.12 -19.32
N SER A 163 -32.54 -24.25 -19.47
CA SER A 163 -33.49 -23.99 -18.41
C SER A 163 -34.49 -25.13 -18.35
N SER A 164 -34.94 -25.48 -17.15
CA SER A 164 -36.08 -26.37 -16.96
C SER A 164 -37.40 -25.69 -17.28
N ASP A 165 -37.43 -24.36 -17.17
CA ASP A 165 -38.59 -23.52 -17.41
C ASP A 165 -38.12 -22.12 -17.83
N THR A 166 -38.69 -21.57 -18.91
CA THR A 166 -38.29 -20.26 -19.45
C THR A 166 -39.52 -19.51 -19.88
N ASP A 167 -39.72 -18.33 -19.29
CA ASP A 167 -40.71 -17.37 -19.77
C ASP A 167 -40.03 -16.32 -20.65
N ILE A 168 -40.54 -16.16 -21.87
CA ILE A 168 -40.16 -15.09 -22.81
C ILE A 168 -41.43 -14.29 -23.08
N ILE A 169 -41.44 -13.01 -22.70
CA ILE A 169 -42.59 -12.11 -22.80
C ILE A 169 -42.26 -10.98 -23.77
#